data_AF-A0A1W2BRN3-F1
#
_entry.id   AF-A0A1W2BRN3-F1
#
_cell.length_a   1.000
_cell.length_b   1.000
_cell.length_c   1.000
_cell.angle_alpha   90.00
_cell.angle_beta   90.00
_cell.angle_gamma   90.00
#
_symmetry.space_group_name_H-M   'P 1'
#
loop_
_entity.id
_entity.type
_entity.pdbx_description
1 polymer ?
#
loop_
_entity_poly.entity_id
_entity_poly.type
_entity_poly.pdbx_seq_one_letter_code
_entity_poly.pdbx_strand_id
1 'polypeptide(L)'
;MIPDPETLMADLRPARLPQGFDAFSGDGILAILALALLGGVCLALLVMAVTRLRPSLAATARKSLDAARGLDPSERLLAQARLAGELAKAVNRRRNAERAKRLAAIGERLSAELYRPKPSLDPNEMDGEILAAIGGRG
;
A
#
# COMPACT_ATOMS: atom_id res chain seq x y z
N MET A 1 21.65 -11.72 70.65
CA MET A 1 20.34 -11.13 70.99
C MET A 1 19.41 -11.52 69.85
N ILE A 2 18.57 -12.54 70.05
CA ILE A 2 17.67 -13.03 69.01
C ILE A 2 16.53 -12.00 68.93
N PRO A 3 16.24 -11.39 67.76
CA PRO A 3 15.16 -10.44 67.65
C PRO A 3 13.83 -11.11 67.99
N ASP A 4 12.99 -10.42 68.76
CA ASP A 4 11.67 -10.88 69.17
C ASP A 4 10.82 -11.20 67.92
N PRO A 5 10.04 -12.30 67.91
CA PRO A 5 9.22 -12.67 66.76
C PRO A 5 8.15 -11.61 66.41
N GLU A 6 7.75 -10.78 67.38
CA GLU A 6 6.87 -9.64 67.13
C GLU A 6 7.52 -8.54 66.27
N THR A 7 8.84 -8.35 66.40
CA THR A 7 9.58 -7.36 65.59
C THR A 7 9.71 -7.83 64.13
N LEU A 8 9.84 -9.14 63.90
CA LEU A 8 9.86 -9.74 62.56
C LEU A 8 8.48 -9.70 61.88
N MET A 9 7.40 -9.85 62.65
CA MET A 9 6.03 -9.75 62.16
C MET A 9 5.65 -8.32 61.76
N ALA A 10 6.22 -7.29 62.41
CA ALA A 10 5.98 -5.89 62.08
C ALA A 10 6.53 -5.50 60.69
N ASP A 11 7.68 -6.05 60.31
CA ASP A 11 8.31 -5.83 59.00
C ASP A 11 7.65 -6.63 57.86
N LEU A 12 6.85 -7.66 58.20
CA LEU A 12 6.06 -8.45 57.25
C LEU A 12 4.68 -7.85 56.96
N ARG A 13 4.37 -6.63 57.43
CA ARG A 13 3.13 -5.95 57.06
C ARG A 13 3.07 -5.84 55.53
N PRO A 14 2.04 -6.41 54.88
CA PRO A 14 1.91 -6.33 53.43
C PRO A 14 1.88 -4.85 53.06
N ALA A 15 2.75 -4.45 52.14
CA ALA A 15 2.83 -3.09 51.61
C ALA A 15 1.42 -2.69 51.15
N ARG A 16 0.74 -1.88 51.95
CA ARG A 16 -0.60 -1.41 51.61
C ARG A 16 -0.46 -0.52 50.39
N LEU A 17 -1.06 -0.95 49.30
CA LEU A 17 -1.13 -0.17 48.07
C LEU A 17 -1.80 1.19 48.38
N PRO A 18 -1.32 2.29 47.77
CA PRO A 18 -1.92 3.60 47.98
C PRO A 18 -3.40 3.59 47.60
N GLN A 19 -4.24 4.28 48.39
CA GLN A 19 -5.68 4.37 48.16
C GLN A 19 -5.96 4.84 46.72
N GLY A 20 -6.63 3.99 45.93
CA GLY A 20 -6.84 4.18 44.49
C GLY A 20 -6.33 3.01 43.63
N PHE A 21 -5.43 2.17 44.15
CA PHE A 21 -4.92 0.98 43.45
C PHE A 21 -5.70 -0.31 43.75
N ASP A 22 -6.60 -0.32 44.75
CA ASP A 22 -7.48 -1.47 45.05
C ASP A 22 -8.47 -1.81 43.92
N ALA A 23 -8.70 -0.88 42.98
CA ALA A 23 -9.56 -1.09 41.82
C ALA A 23 -8.89 -1.93 40.71
N PHE A 24 -7.57 -2.11 40.76
CA PHE A 24 -6.82 -2.87 39.77
C PHE A 24 -6.49 -4.26 40.31
N SER A 25 -7.49 -5.14 40.29
CA SER A 25 -7.23 -6.58 40.45
C SER A 25 -6.37 -7.10 39.30
N GLY A 26 -5.63 -8.19 39.52
CA GLY A 26 -4.88 -8.87 38.44
C GLY A 26 -5.76 -9.20 37.23
N ASP A 27 -7.03 -9.54 37.50
CA ASP A 27 -8.07 -9.76 36.48
C ASP A 27 -8.41 -8.48 35.70
N GLY A 28 -8.43 -7.32 36.38
CA GLY A 28 -8.63 -6.02 35.75
C GLY A 28 -7.51 -5.64 34.79
N ILE A 29 -6.25 -5.90 35.16
CA ILE A 29 -5.10 -5.67 34.29
C ILE A 29 -5.16 -6.58 33.06
N LEU A 30 -5.52 -7.86 33.25
CA LEU A 30 -5.69 -8.82 32.16
C LEU A 30 -6.81 -8.39 31.20
N ALA A 31 -7.94 -7.92 31.74
CA ALA A 31 -9.06 -7.44 30.94
C ALA A 31 -8.70 -6.20 30.11
N ILE A 32 -7.97 -5.25 30.69
CA ILE A 32 -7.48 -4.05 29.98
C ILE A 32 -6.51 -4.46 28.87
N LEU A 33 -5.61 -5.40 29.14
CA LEU A 33 -4.67 -5.91 28.12
C LEU A 33 -5.41 -6.60 26.96
N ALA A 34 -6.41 -7.42 27.27
CA ALA A 34 -7.24 -8.09 26.27
C ALA A 34 -8.02 -7.08 25.42
N LEU A 35 -8.59 -6.05 26.03
CA LEU A 35 -9.27 -4.94 25.33
C LEU A 35 -8.32 -4.14 24.44
N ALA A 36 -7.11 -3.85 24.93
CA ALA A 36 -6.08 -3.15 24.16
C ALA A 36 -5.61 -3.97 22.95
N LEU A 37 -5.39 -5.28 23.13
CA LEU A 37 -5.06 -6.19 22.03
C LEU A 37 -6.20 -6.27 21.01
N LEU A 38 -7.43 -6.43 21.47
CA LEU A 38 -8.60 -6.47 20.59
C LEU A 38 -8.75 -5.17 19.80
N GLY A 39 -8.58 -4.02 20.46
CA GLY A 39 -8.58 -2.70 19.83
C GLY A 39 -7.47 -2.55 18.79
N GLY A 40 -6.26 -3.02 19.11
CA GLY A 40 -5.12 -3.02 18.20
C GLY A 40 -5.35 -3.89 16.97
N VAL A 41 -5.91 -5.10 17.13
CA VAL A 41 -6.27 -5.99 16.03
C VAL A 41 -7.35 -5.38 15.16
N CYS A 42 -8.40 -4.82 15.77
CA CYS A 42 -9.50 -4.18 15.05
C CYS A 42 -8.99 -2.98 14.21
N LEU A 43 -8.11 -2.16 14.80
CA LEU A 43 -7.46 -1.06 14.09
C LEU A 43 -6.56 -1.57 12.95
N ALA A 44 -5.77 -2.62 13.18
CA ALA A 44 -4.92 -3.21 12.15
C ALA A 44 -5.76 -3.78 10.99
N LEU A 45 -6.90 -4.40 11.27
CA LEU A 45 -7.84 -4.88 10.26
C LEU A 45 -8.48 -3.74 9.47
N LEU A 46 -8.88 -2.66 10.14
CA LEU A 46 -9.37 -1.45 9.48
C LEU A 46 -8.30 -0.82 8.58
N VAL A 47 -7.07 -0.69 9.08
CA VAL A 47 -5.95 -0.20 8.29
C VAL A 47 -5.70 -1.12 7.12
N MET A 48 -5.68 -2.44 7.29
CA MET A 48 -5.53 -3.39 6.19
C MET A 48 -6.67 -3.30 5.19
N ALA A 49 -7.92 -3.16 5.62
CA ALA A 49 -9.05 -3.01 4.72
C ALA A 49 -8.93 -1.71 3.89
N VAL A 50 -8.50 -0.63 4.51
CA VAL A 50 -8.31 0.67 3.85
C VAL A 50 -7.04 0.68 2.97
N THR A 51 -5.97 -0.02 3.35
CA THR A 51 -4.69 -0.01 2.62
C THR A 51 -4.53 -1.12 1.57
N ARG A 52 -5.20 -2.29 1.71
CA ARG A 52 -5.13 -3.39 0.72
C ARG A 52 -5.80 -3.08 -0.61
N LEU A 53 -6.60 -2.01 -0.71
CA LEU A 53 -7.41 -1.70 -1.89
C LEU A 53 -6.84 -0.64 -2.85
N ARG A 54 -5.53 -0.39 -2.84
CA ARG A 54 -4.91 0.33 -3.98
C ARG A 54 -4.45 -0.69 -5.02
N PRO A 55 -5.23 -0.95 -6.10
CA PRO A 55 -4.76 -1.78 -7.20
C PRO A 55 -3.41 -1.23 -7.67
N SER A 56 -2.44 -2.13 -7.84
CA SER A 56 -1.11 -1.72 -8.31
C SER A 56 -1.27 -1.04 -9.66
N LEU A 57 -0.49 0.01 -9.91
CA LEU A 57 -0.52 0.74 -11.20
C LEU A 57 -0.36 -0.22 -12.39
N ALA A 58 0.42 -1.29 -12.22
CA ALA A 58 0.60 -2.35 -13.21
C ALA A 58 -0.68 -3.19 -13.43
N ALA A 59 -1.44 -3.51 -12.38
CA ALA A 59 -2.69 -4.25 -12.52
C ALA A 59 -3.77 -3.41 -13.24
N THR A 60 -3.87 -2.12 -12.90
CA THR A 60 -4.77 -1.20 -13.60
C THR A 60 -4.37 -1.04 -15.07
N ALA A 61 -3.08 -0.87 -15.35
CA ALA A 61 -2.55 -0.78 -16.72
C ALA A 61 -2.85 -2.03 -17.55
N ARG A 62 -2.62 -3.24 -17.00
CA ARG A 62 -2.96 -4.50 -17.67
C ARG A 62 -4.43 -4.57 -18.04
N LYS A 63 -5.32 -4.27 -17.08
CA LYS A 63 -6.77 -4.30 -17.32
C LYS A 63 -7.20 -3.33 -18.43
N SER A 64 -6.63 -2.13 -18.48
CA SER A 64 -6.92 -1.18 -19.56
C SER A 64 -6.36 -1.61 -20.91
N LEU A 65 -5.18 -2.24 -20.94
CA LEU A 65 -4.61 -2.76 -22.19
C LEU A 65 -5.41 -3.96 -22.71
N ASP A 66 -5.85 -4.86 -21.84
CA ASP A 66 -6.73 -5.97 -22.20
C ASP A 66 -8.07 -5.48 -22.75
N ALA A 67 -8.65 -4.42 -22.16
CA ALA A 67 -9.87 -3.80 -22.70
C ALA A 67 -9.64 -3.18 -24.09
N ALA A 68 -8.44 -2.66 -24.36
CA ALA A 68 -8.08 -2.06 -25.64
C ALA A 68 -7.76 -3.07 -26.74
N ARG A 69 -7.61 -4.37 -26.43
CA ARG A 69 -7.31 -5.42 -27.43
C ARG A 69 -8.43 -5.63 -28.45
N GLY A 70 -9.67 -5.33 -28.09
CA GLY A 70 -10.83 -5.46 -28.98
C GLY A 70 -11.04 -4.28 -29.92
N LEU A 71 -10.21 -3.23 -29.83
CA LEU A 71 -10.36 -2.01 -30.63
C LEU A 71 -9.64 -2.14 -31.98
N ASP A 72 -10.05 -1.29 -32.93
CA ASP A 72 -9.33 -1.11 -34.18
C ASP A 72 -7.89 -0.66 -33.92
N PRO A 73 -6.91 -1.02 -34.77
CA PRO A 73 -5.49 -0.76 -34.51
C PRO A 73 -5.14 0.71 -34.23
N SER A 74 -5.78 1.64 -34.92
CA SER A 74 -5.60 3.08 -34.72
C SER A 74 -6.17 3.56 -33.38
N GLU A 75 -7.33 3.05 -32.98
CA GLU A 75 -7.97 3.36 -31.69
C GLU A 75 -7.19 2.78 -30.52
N ARG A 76 -6.63 1.57 -30.71
CA ARG A 76 -5.76 0.91 -29.74
C ARG A 76 -4.50 1.73 -29.46
N LEU A 77 -3.83 2.23 -30.50
CA LEU A 77 -2.65 3.09 -30.35
C LEU A 77 -2.97 4.39 -29.60
N LEU A 78 -4.14 4.99 -29.86
CA LEU A 78 -4.61 6.18 -29.13
C LEU A 78 -4.88 5.87 -27.65
N ALA A 79 -5.53 4.74 -27.36
CA ALA A 79 -5.78 4.29 -26.00
C ALA A 79 -4.46 4.04 -25.23
N GLN A 80 -3.49 3.40 -25.87
CA GLN A 80 -2.14 3.18 -25.33
C GLN A 80 -1.40 4.50 -25.04
N ALA A 81 -1.48 5.47 -25.95
CA ALA A 81 -0.85 6.79 -25.77
C ALA A 81 -1.43 7.54 -24.56
N ARG A 82 -2.76 7.53 -24.42
CA ARG A 82 -3.46 8.13 -23.28
C ARG A 82 -3.07 7.45 -21.97
N LEU A 83 -3.05 6.12 -21.96
CA LEU A 83 -2.66 5.32 -20.80
C LEU A 83 -1.22 5.65 -20.35
N ALA A 84 -0.28 5.72 -21.29
CA ALA A 84 1.12 6.08 -21.00
C ALA A 84 1.22 7.48 -20.36
N GLY A 85 0.46 8.45 -20.86
CA GLY A 85 0.39 9.80 -20.29
C GLY A 85 -0.23 9.85 -18.88
N GLU A 86 -1.29 9.08 -18.63
CA GLU A 86 -1.91 8.97 -17.31
C GLU A 86 -0.97 8.30 -16.30
N LEU A 87 -0.30 7.22 -16.70
CA LEU A 87 0.69 6.54 -15.87
C LEU A 87 1.88 7.45 -15.55
N ALA A 88 2.36 8.24 -16.51
CA ALA A 88 3.42 9.22 -16.27
C ALA A 88 3.02 10.31 -15.25
N LYS A 89 1.72 10.66 -15.17
CA LYS A 89 1.18 11.58 -14.16
C LYS A 89 0.98 10.90 -12.80
N ALA A 90 0.53 9.64 -12.80
CA ALA A 90 0.26 8.86 -11.58
C ALA A 90 1.54 8.40 -10.86
N VAL A 91 2.63 8.17 -11.59
CA VAL A 91 3.94 7.88 -11.01
C VAL A 91 4.44 9.14 -10.28
N ASN A 92 4.73 8.99 -8.98
CA ASN A 92 5.23 10.08 -8.15
C ASN A 92 6.55 10.66 -8.72
N ARG A 93 6.44 11.81 -9.38
CA ARG A 93 7.53 12.47 -10.14
C ARG A 93 8.81 12.67 -9.31
N ARG A 94 8.71 12.78 -7.99
CA ARG A 94 9.86 13.04 -7.11
C ARG A 94 10.70 11.80 -6.80
N ARG A 95 10.05 10.64 -6.62
CA ARG A 95 10.74 9.36 -6.27
C ARG A 95 11.07 8.53 -7.51
N ASN A 96 10.32 8.70 -8.59
CA ASN A 96 10.39 7.88 -9.80
C ASN A 96 10.44 8.75 -11.07
N ALA A 97 11.23 9.83 -11.05
CA ALA A 97 11.38 10.77 -12.16
C ALA A 97 11.74 10.08 -13.48
N GLU A 98 12.64 9.09 -13.42
CA GLU A 98 13.11 8.35 -14.60
C GLU A 98 12.01 7.50 -15.24
N ARG A 99 11.17 6.85 -14.42
CA ARG A 99 10.02 6.08 -14.94
C ARG A 99 8.97 6.99 -15.58
N ALA A 100 8.71 8.15 -14.95
CA ALA A 100 7.78 9.13 -15.49
C ALA A 100 8.27 9.69 -16.85
N LYS A 101 9.57 9.94 -17.00
CA LYS A 101 10.18 10.36 -18.27
C LYS A 101 10.04 9.30 -19.36
N ARG A 102 10.33 8.02 -19.05
CA ARG A 102 10.19 6.93 -20.01
C ARG A 102 8.75 6.75 -20.49
N LEU A 103 7.78 6.79 -19.57
CA LEU A 103 6.35 6.70 -19.91
C LEU A 103 5.89 7.89 -20.75
N ALA A 104 6.37 9.10 -20.46
CA ALA A 104 6.08 10.28 -21.27
C ALA A 104 6.64 10.15 -22.69
N ALA A 105 7.89 9.69 -22.83
CA ALA A 105 8.52 9.46 -24.13
C ALA A 105 7.78 8.40 -24.97
N ILE A 106 7.30 7.33 -24.33
CA ILE A 106 6.45 6.31 -24.98
C ILE A 106 5.14 6.94 -25.49
N GLY A 107 4.47 7.75 -24.66
CA GLY A 107 3.24 8.44 -25.04
C GLY A 107 3.42 9.43 -26.19
N GLU A 108 4.53 10.17 -26.20
CA GLU A 108 4.88 11.09 -27.30
C GLU A 108 5.17 10.33 -28.60
N ARG A 109 5.92 9.22 -28.54
CA ARG A 109 6.20 8.36 -29.70
C ARG A 109 4.92 7.77 -30.30
N LEU A 110 4.03 7.24 -29.47
CA LEU A 110 2.73 6.73 -29.90
C LEU A 110 1.87 7.82 -30.54
N SER A 111 1.83 9.00 -29.92
CA SER A 111 1.07 10.15 -30.44
C SER A 111 1.62 10.62 -31.79
N ALA A 112 2.94 10.67 -31.95
CA ALA A 112 3.58 11.05 -33.22
C ALA A 112 3.30 10.05 -34.33
N GLU A 113 3.27 8.75 -34.01
CA GLU A 113 2.97 7.71 -35.00
C GLU A 113 1.50 7.72 -35.43
N LEU A 114 0.59 8.17 -34.56
CA LEU A 114 -0.84 8.26 -34.86
C LEU A 114 -1.16 9.21 -36.02
N TYR A 115 -0.32 10.23 -36.24
CA TYR A 115 -0.47 11.19 -37.33
C TYR A 115 0.22 10.73 -38.63
N ARG A 116 0.84 9.54 -38.67
CA ARG A 116 1.40 9.00 -39.90
C ARG A 116 0.31 8.36 -40.75
N PRO A 117 0.36 8.54 -42.10
CA PRO A 117 -0.59 7.94 -43.03
C PRO A 117 -0.55 6.40 -43.06
N LYS A 118 0.54 5.78 -42.56
CA LYS A 118 0.64 4.35 -42.28
C LYS A 118 1.40 4.15 -40.96
N PRO A 119 0.72 3.84 -39.85
CA PRO A 119 1.40 3.53 -38.61
C PRO A 119 2.21 2.24 -38.78
N SER A 120 3.49 2.29 -38.42
CA SER A 120 4.43 1.16 -38.55
C SER A 120 4.61 0.37 -37.25
N LEU A 121 4.04 0.87 -36.14
CA LEU A 121 4.19 0.32 -34.81
C LEU A 121 3.24 -0.86 -34.57
N ASP A 122 3.79 -1.96 -34.05
CA ASP A 122 3.00 -3.10 -33.57
C ASP A 122 2.35 -2.76 -32.21
N PRO A 123 1.00 -2.75 -32.12
CA PRO A 123 0.31 -2.49 -30.86
C PRO A 123 0.66 -3.48 -29.74
N ASN A 124 1.04 -4.72 -30.05
CA ASN A 124 1.38 -5.72 -29.03
C ASN A 124 2.77 -5.48 -28.43
N GLU A 125 3.73 -5.04 -29.24
CA GLU A 125 5.07 -4.66 -28.75
C GLU A 125 4.97 -3.47 -27.79
N MET A 126 4.08 -2.51 -28.10
CA MET A 126 3.85 -1.34 -27.27
C MET A 126 3.22 -1.64 -25.91
N ASP A 127 2.36 -2.65 -25.80
CA ASP A 127 1.84 -3.13 -24.51
C ASP A 127 2.98 -3.62 -23.61
N GLY A 128 3.94 -4.35 -24.19
CA GLY A 128 5.12 -4.84 -23.51
C GLY A 128 6.01 -3.70 -23.01
N GLU A 129 6.27 -2.69 -23.85
CA GLU A 129 7.07 -1.51 -23.49
C GLU A 129 6.42 -0.72 -22.34
N ILE A 130 5.09 -0.50 -22.39
CA ILE A 130 4.35 0.21 -21.35
C ILE A 130 4.43 -0.56 -20.03
N LEU A 131 4.21 -1.87 -20.02
CA LEU A 131 4.27 -2.69 -18.81
C LEU A 131 5.69 -2.75 -18.21
N ALA A 132 6.71 -2.86 -19.06
CA ALA A 132 8.12 -2.85 -18.64
C ALA A 132 8.50 -1.51 -17.99
N ALA A 133 8.02 -0.38 -18.51
CA ALA A 133 8.29 0.95 -17.96
C ALA A 133 7.68 1.17 -16.56
N ILE A 134 6.56 0.51 -16.24
CA ILE A 134 5.88 0.59 -14.93
C ILE A 134 6.54 -0.36 -13.90
N GLY A 135 7.27 -1.37 -14.37
CA GLY A 135 7.95 -2.38 -13.54
C GLY A 135 7.21 -3.71 -13.41
N GLY A 136 6.23 -3.98 -14.28
CA GLY A 136 5.71 -5.33 -14.45
C GLY A 136 6.64 -6.07 -15.40
N ARG A 137 7.43 -7.04 -14.89
CA ARG A 137 8.02 -8.04 -15.79
C ARG A 137 6.87 -8.75 -16.51
N GLY A 138 6.95 -8.78 -17.83
CA GLY A 138 6.05 -9.51 -18.72
C GLY A 138 5.96 -10.97 -18.32
#